data_AF-A0A956BXE1-F1
#
_entry.id   AF-A0A956BXE1-F1
#
_cell.length_a   1.000
_cell.length_b   1.000
_cell.length_c   1.000
_cell.angle_alpha   90.00
_cell.angle_beta   90.00
_cell.angle_gamma   90.00
#
_symmetry.space_group_name_H-M   'P 1'
#
loop_
_entity.id
_entity.type
_entity.pdbx_description
1 polymer ?
#
loop_
_entity_poly.entity_id
_entity_poly.type
_entity_poly.pdbx_seq_one_letter_code
_entity_poly.pdbx_strand_id
1 'polypeptide(L)'
;MKLNSTKRARWLRLLATLGLLAELAGCTSAHEAPAAPVGGALDGCYVGAYFADCGGEGTPRFGCQVGPAPSACRWFTGGVVAEGYVPWSCADGQICCDDGAGPAFPDSFGLWVASFFNSVGAEPWNRERGLVLSVDVDPTLAGDLSVSCERDGQVVDDVYPCREPGTGETQFQQRYMVYAEMHDTLSVGVLQGDGFVSRRLQLEVMPDRRLARACLLSNSDGVPLSCDPAAYPSGPCAEEGTIRVSTLPARNRAALDGVVVAGEVTFADGLTITFTAPL
;
A
#
# COMPACT_ATOMS: atom_id res chain seq x y z
N MET A 1 -31.29 -59.04 38.32
CA MET A 1 -30.06 -59.12 39.15
C MET A 1 -30.00 -57.88 40.03
N LYS A 2 -30.17 -58.07 41.34
CA LYS A 2 -30.00 -57.06 42.39
C LYS A 2 -28.57 -57.17 42.90
N LEU A 3 -27.90 -56.04 43.16
CA LEU A 3 -26.88 -55.97 44.20
C LEU A 3 -26.94 -54.60 44.89
N ASN A 4 -27.45 -54.67 46.12
CA ASN A 4 -27.41 -53.68 47.18
C ASN A 4 -25.93 -53.39 47.56
N SER A 5 -25.56 -52.14 47.88
CA SER A 5 -25.41 -51.61 49.27
C SER A 5 -24.54 -52.51 50.16
N THR A 6 -23.48 -52.10 50.87
CA THR A 6 -23.28 -50.90 51.71
C THR A 6 -21.89 -50.96 52.38
N LYS A 7 -21.47 -49.81 52.97
CA LYS A 7 -20.56 -49.58 54.13
C LYS A 7 -19.18 -48.98 53.75
N ARG A 8 -18.95 -47.66 53.84
CA ARG A 8 -18.98 -46.67 54.97
C ARG A 8 -17.67 -46.60 55.77
N ALA A 9 -16.96 -45.47 55.63
CA ALA A 9 -16.54 -44.55 56.72
C ALA A 9 -15.96 -43.28 56.02
N ARG A 10 -16.61 -42.09 56.00
CA ARG A 10 -16.62 -41.01 57.03
C ARG A 10 -15.21 -40.73 57.57
N TRP A 11 -14.62 -39.54 57.42
CA TRP A 11 -14.95 -38.22 58.00
C TRP A 11 -14.40 -37.07 57.08
N LEU A 12 -15.12 -36.01 56.67
CA LEU A 12 -15.64 -34.79 57.33
C LEU A 12 -14.62 -33.65 57.58
N ARG A 13 -14.92 -32.47 56.98
CA ARG A 13 -14.56 -31.05 57.28
C ARG A 13 -13.43 -30.44 56.42
N LEU A 14 -13.73 -29.56 55.44
CA LEU A 14 -14.13 -28.13 55.47
C LEU A 14 -13.03 -27.14 55.89
N LEU A 15 -12.84 -26.14 55.00
CA LEU A 15 -12.33 -24.77 55.17
C LEU A 15 -10.81 -24.60 55.30
N ALA A 16 -10.11 -24.12 54.27
CA ALA A 16 -10.01 -22.73 53.80
C ALA A 16 -9.24 -21.84 54.78
N THR A 17 -8.03 -21.39 54.40
CA THR A 17 -7.56 -19.98 54.51
C THR A 17 -6.11 -19.81 54.02
N LEU A 18 -5.96 -18.87 53.09
CA LEU A 18 -4.84 -17.94 52.82
C LEU A 18 -3.40 -18.44 52.62
N GLY A 19 -2.93 -18.19 51.40
CA GLY A 19 -1.53 -18.04 51.02
C GLY A 19 -1.42 -17.27 49.70
N LEU A 20 -1.78 -16.00 49.74
CA LEU A 20 -1.58 -15.00 48.69
C LEU A 20 -0.08 -14.82 48.44
N LEU A 21 0.43 -15.24 47.27
CA LEU A 21 1.65 -14.68 46.68
C LEU A 21 1.33 -14.35 45.23
N ALA A 22 0.99 -13.09 45.02
CA ALA A 22 1.05 -12.44 43.73
C ALA A 22 2.53 -12.24 43.39
N GLU A 23 3.05 -13.00 42.42
CA GLU A 23 4.22 -12.58 41.67
C GLU A 23 3.75 -11.63 40.56
N LEU A 24 3.79 -10.35 40.93
CA LEU A 24 3.85 -9.24 40.01
C LEU A 24 5.17 -9.29 39.22
N ALA A 25 5.08 -8.81 37.98
CA ALA A 25 6.17 -8.30 37.16
C ALA A 25 7.19 -9.32 36.62
N GLY A 26 6.74 -10.04 35.61
CA GLY A 26 7.59 -10.49 34.50
C GLY A 26 6.97 -10.02 33.18
N CYS A 27 6.90 -8.71 32.93
CA CYS A 27 6.70 -8.18 31.58
C CYS A 27 7.92 -8.59 30.75
N THR A 28 7.85 -9.75 30.13
CA THR A 28 8.88 -10.24 29.22
C THR A 28 8.76 -9.50 27.90
N SER A 29 9.66 -8.52 27.75
CA SER A 29 10.41 -8.18 26.53
C SER A 29 9.63 -7.80 25.27
N ALA A 30 9.69 -6.50 24.98
CA ALA A 30 9.71 -5.86 23.67
C ALA A 30 9.76 -6.83 22.48
N HIS A 31 8.69 -6.88 21.70
CA HIS A 31 8.74 -7.34 20.31
C HIS A 31 9.25 -6.21 19.43
N GLU A 32 10.49 -5.77 19.67
CA GLU A 32 11.21 -4.98 18.69
C GLU A 32 11.51 -5.91 17.52
N ALA A 33 11.03 -5.56 16.33
CA ALA A 33 11.28 -6.40 15.17
C ALA A 33 12.80 -6.44 14.92
N PRO A 34 13.39 -7.60 14.62
CA PRO A 34 14.83 -7.70 14.43
C PRO A 34 15.28 -6.69 13.37
N ALA A 35 16.46 -6.09 13.60
CA ALA A 35 17.04 -5.13 12.68
C ALA A 35 17.13 -5.75 11.28
N ALA A 36 16.54 -5.08 10.29
CA ALA A 36 16.62 -5.55 8.91
C ALA A 36 18.08 -5.47 8.43
N PRO A 37 18.58 -6.48 7.69
CA PRO A 37 19.88 -6.37 7.05
C PRO A 37 19.87 -5.19 6.07
N VAL A 38 20.89 -4.36 6.15
CA VAL A 38 21.08 -3.22 5.24
C VAL A 38 21.72 -3.75 3.95
N GLY A 39 21.00 -3.60 2.84
CA GLY A 39 21.49 -3.89 1.49
C GLY A 39 22.37 -2.78 0.93
N GLY A 40 22.77 -2.92 -0.33
CA GLY A 40 23.44 -1.84 -1.06
C GLY A 40 22.52 -0.65 -1.37
N ALA A 41 23.00 0.27 -2.19
CA ALA A 41 22.20 1.39 -2.69
C ALA A 41 20.92 0.90 -3.41
N LEU A 42 19.85 1.70 -3.33
CA LEU A 42 18.54 1.39 -3.93
C LEU A 42 18.62 1.06 -5.43
N ASP A 43 19.56 1.70 -6.16
CA ASP A 43 19.76 1.47 -7.60
C ASP A 43 20.16 0.02 -7.93
N GLY A 44 20.71 -0.71 -6.96
CA GLY A 44 21.02 -2.14 -7.06
C GLY A 44 19.81 -3.07 -6.85
N CYS A 45 18.66 -2.54 -6.44
CA CYS A 45 17.42 -3.28 -6.24
C CYS A 45 16.54 -3.22 -7.50
N TYR A 46 15.55 -4.12 -7.58
CA TYR A 46 14.41 -3.94 -8.49
C TYR A 46 13.34 -3.10 -7.79
N VAL A 47 12.97 -1.95 -8.35
CA VAL A 47 12.19 -0.90 -7.70
C VAL A 47 10.91 -0.62 -8.47
N GLY A 48 9.80 -0.73 -7.73
CA GLY A 48 8.44 -0.43 -8.19
C GLY A 48 7.93 0.95 -7.74
N ALA A 49 6.63 1.17 -7.81
CA ALA A 49 5.98 2.38 -7.27
C ALA A 49 6.11 2.46 -5.73
N TYR A 50 5.75 1.36 -5.04
CA TYR A 50 5.72 1.29 -3.57
C TYR A 50 6.48 0.10 -2.99
N PHE A 51 7.30 -0.57 -3.81
CA PHE A 51 8.12 -1.69 -3.36
C PHE A 51 9.55 -1.60 -3.88
N ALA A 52 10.44 -2.37 -3.26
CA ALA A 52 11.77 -2.66 -3.75
C ALA A 52 12.14 -4.11 -3.41
N ASP A 53 12.79 -4.80 -4.34
CA ASP A 53 13.36 -6.12 -4.14
C ASP A 53 14.88 -6.01 -4.17
N CYS A 54 15.47 -6.00 -2.98
CA CYS A 54 16.92 -5.91 -2.76
C CYS A 54 17.52 -7.29 -2.45
N GLY A 55 16.79 -8.37 -2.72
CA GLY A 55 17.15 -9.74 -2.36
C GLY A 55 16.79 -10.10 -0.92
N GLY A 56 17.30 -11.26 -0.48
CA GLY A 56 16.93 -11.89 0.79
C GLY A 56 15.75 -12.86 0.64
N GLU A 57 15.55 -13.67 1.67
CA GLU A 57 14.45 -14.65 1.78
C GLU A 57 13.61 -14.40 3.05
N GLY A 58 13.73 -13.21 3.63
CA GLY A 58 13.06 -12.82 4.87
C GLY A 58 11.62 -12.36 4.63
N THR A 59 10.94 -12.03 5.72
CA THR A 59 9.60 -11.41 5.65
C THR A 59 9.69 -9.98 5.10
N PRO A 60 8.68 -9.50 4.36
CA PRO A 60 8.66 -8.14 3.85
C PRO A 60 8.84 -7.10 4.95
N ARG A 61 9.68 -6.09 4.69
CA ARG A 61 9.92 -4.98 5.64
C ARG A 61 9.45 -3.67 5.05
N PHE A 62 8.65 -2.91 5.78
CA PHE A 62 8.36 -1.54 5.41
C PHE A 62 9.52 -0.63 5.82
N GLY A 63 9.88 0.34 5.00
CA GLY A 63 10.91 1.30 5.33
C GLY A 63 10.75 2.62 4.57
N CYS A 64 11.23 3.70 5.16
CA CYS A 64 11.16 5.04 4.59
C CYS A 64 12.56 5.66 4.47
N GLN A 65 12.75 6.43 3.41
CA GLN A 65 14.00 7.15 3.18
C GLN A 65 14.23 8.20 4.28
N VAL A 66 15.46 8.28 4.79
CA VAL A 66 15.85 9.30 5.77
C VAL A 66 16.22 10.58 5.05
N GLY A 67 15.55 11.68 5.40
CA GLY A 67 15.83 13.00 4.85
C GLY A 67 14.99 14.10 5.53
N PRO A 68 15.27 15.38 5.27
CA PRO A 68 14.52 16.51 5.84
C PRO A 68 13.02 16.52 5.44
N ALA A 69 12.67 15.80 4.38
CA ALA A 69 11.32 15.31 4.12
C ALA A 69 11.47 13.86 3.62
N PRO A 70 10.84 12.85 4.26
CA PRO A 70 10.85 11.50 3.72
C PRO A 70 10.12 11.49 2.38
N SER A 71 10.89 11.44 1.29
CA SER A 71 10.36 11.53 -0.07
C SER A 71 9.82 10.20 -0.59
N ALA A 72 10.15 9.07 0.04
CA ALA A 72 9.73 7.75 -0.43
C ALA A 72 9.68 6.73 0.70
N CYS A 73 8.54 6.04 0.84
CA CYS A 73 8.39 4.83 1.64
C CYS A 73 8.11 3.64 0.73
N ARG A 74 8.64 2.47 1.09
CA ARG A 74 8.59 1.26 0.25
C ARG A 74 8.48 0.00 1.09
N TRP A 75 7.86 -1.00 0.50
CA TRP A 75 7.92 -2.39 0.93
C TRP A 75 9.16 -3.09 0.35
N PHE A 76 10.05 -3.57 1.22
CA PHE A 76 11.23 -4.36 0.86
C PHE A 76 10.87 -5.84 0.91
N THR A 77 10.67 -6.46 -0.25
CA THR A 77 9.95 -7.74 -0.37
C THR A 77 10.71 -8.94 0.19
N GLY A 78 12.03 -9.00 0.05
CA GLY A 78 12.89 -10.05 0.63
C GLY A 78 13.43 -9.74 2.03
N GLY A 79 12.95 -8.65 2.65
CA GLY A 79 13.32 -8.22 4.00
C GLY A 79 14.65 -7.48 4.11
N VAL A 80 15.39 -7.29 3.01
CA VAL A 80 16.62 -6.50 2.94
C VAL A 80 16.27 -5.04 2.60
N VAL A 81 16.59 -4.11 3.50
CA VAL A 81 16.29 -2.68 3.34
C VAL A 81 17.49 -1.97 2.71
N ALA A 82 17.26 -1.17 1.67
CA ALA A 82 18.33 -0.46 0.97
C ALA A 82 19.03 0.59 1.85
N GLU A 83 20.28 0.90 1.51
CA GLU A 83 21.01 2.01 2.15
C GLU A 83 20.22 3.34 2.04
N GLY A 84 20.20 4.12 3.12
CA GLY A 84 19.46 5.38 3.20
C GLY A 84 17.98 5.24 3.57
N TYR A 85 17.48 4.02 3.71
CA TYR A 85 16.15 3.73 4.27
C TYR A 85 16.27 3.24 5.71
N VAL A 86 15.35 3.68 6.56
CA VAL A 86 15.20 3.15 7.91
C VAL A 86 14.00 2.20 7.92
N PRO A 87 14.19 0.92 8.32
CA PRO A 87 13.09 -0.01 8.48
C PRO A 87 12.14 0.49 9.55
N TRP A 88 10.85 0.38 9.30
CA TRP A 88 9.83 0.58 10.32
C TRP A 88 10.07 -0.41 11.46
N SER A 89 10.02 0.10 12.69
CA SER A 89 10.40 -0.66 13.90
C SER A 89 9.37 -1.74 14.26
N CYS A 90 8.13 -1.58 13.80
CA CYS A 90 7.05 -2.50 14.10
C CYS A 90 7.07 -3.66 13.09
N ALA A 91 6.81 -4.86 13.58
CA ALA A 91 6.76 -6.05 12.74
C ALA A 91 5.63 -5.96 11.70
N ASP A 92 5.81 -6.62 10.56
CA ASP A 92 4.75 -6.98 9.62
C ASP A 92 3.83 -5.83 9.14
N GLY A 93 4.36 -4.61 8.99
CA GLY A 93 3.57 -3.46 8.54
C GLY A 93 2.58 -2.91 9.55
N GLN A 94 2.69 -3.32 10.82
CA GLN A 94 1.92 -2.69 11.88
C GLN A 94 2.28 -1.21 11.99
N ILE A 95 1.26 -0.38 12.14
CA ILE A 95 1.43 1.07 12.14
C ILE A 95 1.89 1.58 13.50
N CYS A 96 1.54 0.85 14.56
CA CYS A 96 2.04 1.10 15.90
C CYS A 96 2.79 -0.13 16.38
N CYS A 97 3.83 0.10 17.18
CA CYS A 97 4.43 -0.93 18.01
C CYS A 97 3.74 -0.83 19.39
N ASP A 98 3.76 -1.90 20.19
CA ASP A 98 3.21 -1.88 21.55
C ASP A 98 3.77 -0.74 22.43
N ASP A 99 4.99 -0.27 22.13
CA ASP A 99 5.69 0.83 22.83
C ASP A 99 5.77 2.15 22.02
N GLY A 100 5.04 2.28 20.92
CA GLY A 100 5.11 3.42 19.98
C GLY A 100 6.22 3.28 18.93
N ALA A 101 6.30 4.21 17.97
CA ALA A 101 7.40 4.21 16.99
C ALA A 101 8.74 4.27 17.74
N GLY A 102 9.68 3.38 17.43
CA GLY A 102 10.95 3.31 18.16
C GLY A 102 11.74 4.63 18.08
N PRO A 103 12.73 4.84 18.97
CA PRO A 103 13.49 6.11 19.06
C PRO A 103 14.24 6.50 17.77
N ALA A 104 14.32 5.59 16.79
CA ALA A 104 14.87 5.83 15.47
C ALA A 104 13.96 6.65 14.53
N PHE A 105 12.68 6.86 14.88
CA PHE A 105 11.75 7.67 14.10
C PHE A 105 11.44 8.99 14.81
N PRO A 106 11.76 10.15 14.21
CA PRO A 106 11.28 11.45 14.70
C PRO A 106 9.75 11.48 14.73
N ASP A 107 9.14 12.13 15.72
CA ASP A 107 7.66 12.20 15.89
C ASP A 107 6.90 12.64 14.63
N SER A 108 7.54 13.40 13.72
CA SER A 108 6.98 13.82 12.44
C SER A 108 6.87 12.72 11.38
N PHE A 109 7.52 11.56 11.56
CA PHE A 109 7.46 10.43 10.61
C PHE A 109 6.15 9.63 10.71
N GLY A 110 5.48 9.63 11.86
CA GLY A 110 4.23 8.89 12.05
C GLY A 110 3.13 9.31 11.07
N LEU A 111 3.03 10.60 10.75
CA LEU A 111 2.05 11.12 9.78
C LEU A 111 2.34 10.63 8.36
N TRP A 112 3.61 10.55 7.95
CA TRP A 112 3.99 10.09 6.60
C TRP A 112 3.73 8.59 6.43
N VAL A 113 4.02 7.81 7.46
CA VAL A 113 3.76 6.37 7.46
C VAL A 113 2.25 6.10 7.45
N ALA A 114 1.49 6.78 8.30
CA ALA A 114 0.04 6.67 8.30
C ALA A 114 -0.58 7.17 6.98
N SER A 115 -0.03 8.21 6.36
CA SER A 115 -0.44 8.69 5.03
C SER A 115 -0.15 7.66 3.95
N PHE A 116 1.03 7.04 3.95
CA PHE A 116 1.36 5.95 3.03
C PHE A 116 0.35 4.80 3.15
N PHE A 117 0.09 4.34 4.38
CA PHE A 117 -0.84 3.23 4.61
C PHE A 117 -2.28 3.62 4.28
N ASN A 118 -2.68 4.87 4.54
CA ASN A 118 -3.99 5.37 4.15
C ASN A 118 -4.18 5.31 2.63
N SER A 119 -3.11 5.52 1.87
CA SER A 119 -3.17 5.49 0.42
C SER A 119 -2.97 4.13 -0.23
N VAL A 120 -2.04 3.33 0.27
CA VAL A 120 -1.60 2.08 -0.38
C VAL A 120 -2.18 0.84 0.34
N GLY A 121 -2.62 1.00 1.58
CA GLY A 121 -3.02 -0.07 2.48
C GLY A 121 -1.85 -0.67 3.24
N ALA A 122 -2.16 -1.36 4.35
CA ALA A 122 -1.17 -2.00 5.22
C ALA A 122 -0.62 -3.34 4.69
N GLU A 123 -1.23 -3.90 3.64
CA GLU A 123 -0.77 -5.15 3.04
C GLU A 123 0.53 -4.91 2.23
N PRO A 124 1.54 -5.80 2.34
CA PRO A 124 2.78 -5.68 1.58
C PRO A 124 2.55 -5.47 0.08
N TRP A 125 3.18 -4.43 -0.44
CA TRP A 125 3.22 -4.17 -1.88
C TRP A 125 4.40 -4.96 -2.46
N ASN A 126 4.19 -5.73 -3.51
CA ASN A 126 5.24 -6.57 -4.10
C ASN A 126 5.17 -6.56 -5.64
N ARG A 127 6.04 -7.35 -6.27
CA ARG A 127 6.18 -7.43 -7.72
C ARG A 127 4.95 -8.03 -8.42
N GLU A 128 4.24 -8.93 -7.76
CA GLU A 128 3.25 -9.82 -8.39
C GLU A 128 1.80 -9.38 -8.12
N ARG A 129 1.59 -8.63 -7.03
CA ARG A 129 0.26 -8.18 -6.59
C ARG A 129 -0.44 -7.38 -7.68
N GLY A 130 -1.60 -7.86 -8.11
CA GLY A 130 -2.47 -7.18 -9.08
C GLY A 130 -1.89 -7.08 -10.50
N LEU A 131 -0.80 -7.80 -10.80
CA LEU A 131 -0.10 -7.74 -12.08
C LEU A 131 -0.80 -8.62 -13.14
N VAL A 132 -2.00 -8.22 -13.55
CA VAL A 132 -2.89 -9.02 -14.41
C VAL A 132 -3.13 -8.40 -15.80
N LEU A 133 -2.74 -7.15 -16.00
CA LEU A 133 -3.02 -6.41 -17.24
C LEU A 133 -1.92 -6.62 -18.26
N SER A 134 -2.28 -6.86 -19.52
CA SER A 134 -1.31 -6.89 -20.62
C SER A 134 -0.89 -5.48 -21.03
N VAL A 135 0.37 -5.34 -21.46
CA VAL A 135 0.92 -4.08 -21.95
C VAL A 135 1.31 -4.21 -23.42
N ASP A 136 0.63 -3.43 -24.25
CA ASP A 136 0.93 -3.28 -25.67
C ASP A 136 1.70 -1.98 -25.93
N VAL A 137 2.64 -2.05 -26.87
CA VAL A 137 3.37 -0.87 -27.33
C VAL A 137 2.73 -0.40 -28.62
N ASP A 138 2.19 0.81 -28.62
CA ASP A 138 1.53 1.43 -29.75
C ASP A 138 2.20 2.77 -30.08
N PRO A 139 3.18 2.80 -31.02
CA PRO A 139 3.89 4.02 -31.38
C PRO A 139 3.00 5.12 -31.97
N THR A 140 1.76 4.81 -32.33
CA THR A 140 0.78 5.78 -32.86
C THR A 140 -0.10 6.38 -31.77
N LEU A 141 0.04 5.89 -30.52
CA LEU A 141 -0.73 6.37 -29.39
C LEU A 141 -0.41 7.84 -29.12
N ALA A 142 -1.45 8.66 -29.21
CA ALA A 142 -1.44 10.08 -28.93
C ALA A 142 -2.79 10.49 -28.35
N GLY A 143 -2.82 11.60 -27.63
CA GLY A 143 -4.06 12.13 -27.08
C GLY A 143 -3.80 13.07 -25.91
N ASP A 144 -4.84 13.83 -25.58
CA ASP A 144 -4.85 14.67 -24.39
C ASP A 144 -5.20 13.84 -23.15
N LEU A 145 -4.98 14.42 -21.98
CA LEU A 145 -5.41 13.83 -20.72
C LEU A 145 -6.93 13.67 -20.70
N SER A 146 -7.39 12.43 -20.59
CA SER A 146 -8.81 12.08 -20.52
C SER A 146 -9.02 10.92 -19.57
N VAL A 147 -10.11 10.95 -18.82
CA VAL A 147 -10.59 9.81 -18.02
C VAL A 147 -12.10 9.75 -18.12
N SER A 148 -12.64 8.56 -18.33
CA SER A 148 -14.06 8.25 -18.26
C SER A 148 -14.28 7.01 -17.41
N CYS A 149 -15.36 6.99 -16.65
CA CYS A 149 -15.76 5.83 -15.88
C CYS A 149 -17.11 5.34 -16.38
N GLU A 150 -17.24 4.02 -16.46
CA GLU A 150 -18.49 3.34 -16.71
C GLU A 150 -18.72 2.28 -15.62
N ARG A 151 -19.97 2.05 -15.23
CA ARG A 151 -20.35 0.90 -14.42
C ARG A 151 -21.56 0.27 -15.08
N ASP A 152 -21.47 -1.03 -15.36
CA ASP A 152 -22.53 -1.78 -16.05
C ASP A 152 -22.96 -1.14 -17.39
N GLY A 153 -22.00 -0.54 -18.12
CA GLY A 153 -22.22 0.13 -19.41
C GLY A 153 -22.95 1.48 -19.31
N GLN A 154 -23.03 2.08 -18.12
CA GLN A 154 -23.51 3.45 -17.91
C GLN A 154 -22.37 4.33 -17.44
N VAL A 155 -22.27 5.54 -18.00
CA VAL A 155 -21.30 6.53 -17.55
C VAL A 155 -21.59 6.90 -16.10
N VAL A 156 -20.55 6.88 -15.27
CA VAL A 156 -20.60 7.34 -13.87
C VAL A 156 -19.64 8.50 -13.65
N ASP A 157 -20.16 9.57 -13.06
CA ASP A 157 -19.49 10.85 -12.86
C ASP A 157 -19.44 11.28 -11.39
N ASP A 158 -19.79 10.36 -10.48
CA ASP A 158 -19.80 10.56 -9.03
C ASP A 158 -18.62 9.86 -8.33
N VAL A 159 -17.72 9.23 -9.11
CA VAL A 159 -16.57 8.48 -8.62
C VAL A 159 -15.27 9.15 -9.07
N TYR A 160 -14.30 9.35 -8.18
CA TYR A 160 -12.96 9.74 -8.57
C TYR A 160 -12.18 8.57 -9.22
N PRO A 161 -11.43 8.80 -10.31
CA PRO A 161 -11.09 10.11 -10.87
C PRO A 161 -11.99 10.55 -12.05
N CYS A 162 -13.25 10.16 -12.12
CA CYS A 162 -14.17 10.49 -13.22
C CYS A 162 -15.19 11.57 -12.88
N ARG A 163 -15.01 12.26 -11.76
CA ARG A 163 -15.97 13.26 -11.31
C ARG A 163 -15.93 14.48 -12.23
N GLU A 164 -17.09 15.01 -12.62
CA GLU A 164 -17.10 16.22 -13.45
C GLU A 164 -16.38 17.39 -12.74
N PRO A 165 -15.34 17.99 -13.34
CA PRO A 165 -14.66 19.12 -12.72
C PRO A 165 -15.60 20.30 -12.51
N GLY A 166 -15.71 20.78 -11.26
CA GLY A 166 -16.54 21.94 -10.92
C GLY A 166 -17.98 21.64 -10.51
N THR A 167 -18.38 20.37 -10.39
CA THR A 167 -19.70 19.95 -9.86
C THR A 167 -19.70 19.62 -8.37
N GLY A 168 -18.58 19.85 -7.66
CA GLY A 168 -18.44 19.64 -6.21
C GLY A 168 -18.78 20.89 -5.36
N GLU A 169 -19.02 20.68 -4.06
CA GLU A 169 -19.35 21.77 -3.10
C GLU A 169 -18.15 22.66 -2.74
N THR A 170 -16.93 22.30 -3.15
CA THR A 170 -15.68 23.02 -2.81
C THR A 170 -14.99 23.63 -4.04
N GLN A 171 -14.40 24.82 -3.85
CA GLN A 171 -13.79 25.66 -4.91
C GLN A 171 -12.44 25.16 -5.47
N PHE A 172 -12.00 23.93 -5.18
CA PHE A 172 -10.77 23.40 -5.75
C PHE A 172 -11.02 22.84 -7.15
N GLN A 173 -10.87 23.72 -8.16
CA GLN A 173 -11.02 23.45 -9.60
C GLN A 173 -9.90 22.56 -10.20
N GLN A 174 -9.34 21.62 -9.43
CA GLN A 174 -8.22 20.81 -9.90
C GLN A 174 -8.71 19.82 -10.97
N ARG A 175 -8.54 20.24 -12.23
CA ARG A 175 -8.43 19.34 -13.38
C ARG A 175 -7.28 18.39 -13.08
N TYR A 176 -7.47 17.11 -13.35
CA TYR A 176 -6.51 16.02 -13.17
C TYR A 176 -5.02 16.40 -12.97
N MET A 177 -4.38 15.81 -11.97
CA MET A 177 -2.92 15.82 -11.85
C MET A 177 -2.35 14.49 -12.33
N VAL A 178 -1.33 14.55 -13.20
CA VAL A 178 -0.59 13.37 -13.63
C VAL A 178 0.79 13.37 -12.99
N TYR A 179 1.13 12.25 -12.35
CA TYR A 179 2.46 11.99 -11.80
C TYR A 179 3.08 10.83 -12.54
N ALA A 180 4.34 10.94 -12.91
CA ALA A 180 5.06 9.85 -13.53
C ALA A 180 6.48 9.72 -12.97
N GLU A 181 6.87 8.49 -12.71
CA GLU A 181 8.21 8.13 -12.25
C GLU A 181 8.69 6.88 -12.99
N MET A 182 9.99 6.84 -13.24
CA MET A 182 10.63 5.71 -13.89
C MET A 182 11.77 5.19 -13.01
N HIS A 183 11.56 3.98 -12.49
CA HIS A 183 12.59 3.12 -11.93
C HIS A 183 12.66 1.85 -12.80
N ASP A 184 12.72 0.62 -12.26
CA ASP A 184 12.54 -0.60 -13.07
C ASP A 184 11.14 -0.70 -13.66
N THR A 185 10.17 -0.14 -12.95
CA THR A 185 8.79 -0.01 -13.42
C THR A 185 8.50 1.43 -13.81
N LEU A 186 7.66 1.62 -14.83
CA LEU A 186 7.01 2.89 -15.10
C LEU A 186 5.80 3.03 -14.16
N SER A 187 5.83 4.03 -13.30
CA SER A 187 4.73 4.38 -12.39
C SER A 187 4.01 5.61 -12.91
N VAL A 188 2.70 5.53 -13.12
CA VAL A 188 1.85 6.65 -13.56
C VAL A 188 0.66 6.80 -12.63
N GLY A 189 0.44 7.99 -12.08
CA GLY A 189 -0.69 8.30 -11.23
C GLY A 189 -1.57 9.37 -11.85
N VAL A 190 -2.83 9.05 -12.13
CA VAL A 190 -3.85 10.03 -12.54
C VAL A 190 -4.73 10.34 -11.33
N LEU A 191 -4.50 11.51 -10.72
CA LEU A 191 -5.12 11.96 -9.49
C LEU A 191 -6.22 12.99 -9.76
N GLN A 192 -7.34 12.85 -9.06
CA GLN A 192 -8.40 13.85 -9.00
C GLN A 192 -8.97 13.91 -7.57
N GLY A 193 -9.37 15.09 -7.11
CA GLY A 193 -9.97 15.28 -5.79
C GLY A 193 -10.71 16.60 -5.63
N ASP A 194 -11.46 16.73 -4.54
CA ASP A 194 -12.16 17.95 -4.11
C ASP A 194 -11.84 18.30 -2.65
N GLY A 195 -10.94 19.27 -2.46
CA GLY A 195 -10.54 19.65 -1.11
C GLY A 195 -9.84 18.49 -0.39
N PHE A 196 -10.53 17.88 0.59
CA PHE A 196 -9.95 16.94 1.55
C PHE A 196 -9.92 15.47 1.10
N VAL A 197 -10.59 15.13 -0.01
CA VAL A 197 -10.67 13.77 -0.54
C VAL A 197 -10.19 13.75 -1.99
N SER A 198 -9.32 12.79 -2.29
CA SER A 198 -8.86 12.54 -3.65
C SER A 198 -8.67 11.05 -3.89
N ARG A 199 -8.78 10.61 -5.15
CA ARG A 199 -8.37 9.28 -5.57
C ARG A 199 -7.45 9.36 -6.77
N ARG A 200 -6.56 8.38 -6.83
CA ARG A 200 -5.58 8.22 -7.89
C ARG A 200 -5.75 6.86 -8.53
N LEU A 201 -5.93 6.84 -9.84
CA LEU A 201 -5.63 5.64 -10.63
C LEU A 201 -4.11 5.53 -10.71
N GLN A 202 -3.55 4.59 -9.96
CA GLN A 202 -2.13 4.27 -10.01
C GLN A 202 -1.91 3.09 -10.96
N LEU A 203 -1.26 3.38 -12.08
CA LEU A 203 -0.70 2.40 -12.98
C LEU A 203 0.76 2.12 -12.61
N GLU A 204 1.14 0.85 -12.71
CA GLU A 204 2.53 0.43 -12.67
C GLU A 204 2.78 -0.61 -13.77
N VAL A 205 3.65 -0.25 -14.71
CA VAL A 205 4.02 -1.05 -15.88
C VAL A 205 5.38 -1.68 -15.63
N MET A 206 5.50 -2.98 -15.87
CA MET A 206 6.74 -3.74 -15.90
C MET A 206 7.21 -3.89 -17.35
N PRO A 207 8.17 -3.07 -17.81
CA PRO A 207 8.56 -3.04 -19.22
C PRO A 207 9.16 -4.36 -19.70
N ASP A 208 9.89 -5.05 -18.83
CA ASP A 208 10.55 -6.32 -19.10
C ASP A 208 9.58 -7.48 -19.31
N ARG A 209 8.43 -7.45 -18.63
CA ARG A 209 7.41 -8.49 -18.68
C ARG A 209 6.21 -8.15 -19.56
N ARG A 210 6.06 -6.88 -19.95
CA ARG A 210 4.86 -6.35 -20.63
C ARG A 210 3.58 -6.66 -19.86
N LEU A 211 3.66 -6.52 -18.55
CA LEU A 211 2.54 -6.65 -17.64
C LEU A 211 2.39 -5.36 -16.85
N ALA A 212 1.18 -5.10 -16.39
CA ALA A 212 0.87 -3.95 -15.55
C ALA A 212 -0.15 -4.29 -14.48
N ARG A 213 -0.23 -3.41 -13.49
CA ARG A 213 -1.33 -3.31 -12.54
C ARG A 213 -1.89 -1.90 -12.58
N ALA A 214 -3.20 -1.77 -12.41
CA ALA A 214 -3.86 -0.50 -12.20
C ALA A 214 -4.69 -0.59 -10.92
N CYS A 215 -4.44 0.28 -9.96
CA CYS A 215 -5.13 0.26 -8.66
C CYS A 215 -5.69 1.64 -8.30
N LEU A 216 -6.86 1.67 -7.68
CA LEU A 216 -7.48 2.89 -7.18
C LEU A 216 -7.02 3.14 -5.75
N LEU A 217 -6.12 4.10 -5.61
CA LEU A 217 -5.55 4.50 -4.32
C LEU A 217 -6.29 5.74 -3.81
N SER A 218 -6.54 5.79 -2.52
CA SER A 218 -7.21 6.92 -1.87
C SER A 218 -6.20 7.88 -1.26
N ASN A 219 -6.46 9.16 -1.31
CA ASN A 219 -5.62 10.18 -0.71
C ASN A 219 -6.55 11.13 0.04
N SER A 220 -6.54 11.07 1.37
CA SER A 220 -7.33 11.99 2.20
C SER A 220 -6.45 12.74 3.17
N ASP A 221 -6.76 14.02 3.39
CA ASP A 221 -6.10 14.84 4.40
C ASP A 221 -6.41 14.36 5.82
N GLY A 222 -7.54 13.68 6.00
CA GLY A 222 -7.89 12.96 7.22
C GLY A 222 -7.18 11.61 7.28
N VAL A 223 -5.94 11.59 7.78
CA VAL A 223 -5.21 10.34 8.01
C VAL A 223 -5.66 9.75 9.36
N PRO A 224 -6.40 8.61 9.39
CA PRO A 224 -6.72 7.97 10.65
C PRO A 224 -5.40 7.50 11.28
N LEU A 225 -5.14 7.89 12.52
CA LEU A 225 -4.03 7.34 13.30
C LEU A 225 -4.58 6.14 14.08
N SER A 226 -4.52 4.98 13.46
CA SER A 226 -4.91 3.70 14.04
C SER A 226 -3.76 2.72 14.02
N CYS A 227 -3.73 1.86 15.03
CA CYS A 227 -2.82 0.71 15.10
C CYS A 227 -3.43 -0.54 14.46
N ASP A 228 -4.74 -0.54 14.21
CA ASP A 228 -5.45 -1.63 13.53
C ASP A 228 -5.19 -1.54 12.00
N PRO A 229 -4.56 -2.55 11.38
CA PRO A 229 -4.37 -2.59 9.93
C PRO A 229 -5.68 -2.49 9.14
N ALA A 230 -6.81 -2.93 9.71
CA ALA A 230 -8.12 -2.84 9.06
C ALA A 230 -8.59 -1.38 8.86
N ALA A 231 -8.00 -0.42 9.57
CA ALA A 231 -8.24 1.01 9.34
C ALA A 231 -7.57 1.55 8.06
N TYR A 232 -6.73 0.74 7.40
CA TYR A 232 -5.97 1.09 6.21
C TYR A 232 -6.16 0.04 5.12
N PRO A 233 -7.39 -0.07 4.57
CA PRO A 233 -7.68 -1.04 3.55
C PRO A 233 -6.86 -0.75 2.29
N SER A 234 -6.33 -1.82 1.69
CA SER A 234 -5.76 -1.78 0.35
C SER A 234 -6.75 -1.23 -0.66
N GLY A 235 -6.31 -0.30 -1.51
CA GLY A 235 -7.08 0.12 -2.67
C GLY A 235 -7.31 -1.05 -3.64
N PRO A 236 -8.48 -1.17 -4.28
CA PRO A 236 -8.74 -2.25 -5.22
C PRO A 236 -7.85 -2.10 -6.46
N CYS A 237 -7.41 -3.22 -7.01
CA CYS A 237 -6.74 -3.27 -8.30
C CYS A 237 -7.71 -3.83 -9.35
N ALA A 238 -7.51 -3.43 -10.61
CA ALA A 238 -8.25 -3.96 -11.74
C ALA A 238 -7.97 -5.46 -11.89
N GLU A 239 -9.00 -6.22 -12.22
CA GLU A 239 -8.93 -7.67 -12.43
C GLU A 239 -8.73 -8.02 -13.90
N GLU A 240 -9.12 -7.12 -14.79
CA GLU A 240 -8.99 -7.26 -16.23
C GLU A 240 -8.80 -5.91 -16.92
N GLY A 241 -8.39 -5.95 -18.18
CA GLY A 241 -8.17 -4.78 -19.00
C GLY A 241 -6.88 -4.83 -19.79
N THR A 242 -6.61 -3.74 -20.49
CA THR A 242 -5.41 -3.60 -21.33
C THR A 242 -4.79 -2.22 -21.15
N ILE A 243 -3.46 -2.20 -21.20
CA ILE A 243 -2.67 -0.97 -21.14
C ILE A 243 -1.90 -0.83 -22.44
N ARG A 244 -1.91 0.38 -22.99
CA ARG A 244 -1.10 0.78 -24.15
C ARG A 244 -0.13 1.86 -23.74
N VAL A 245 1.11 1.74 -24.19
CA VAL A 245 2.15 2.75 -24.01
C VAL A 245 2.73 3.12 -25.36
N SER A 246 2.99 4.41 -25.61
CA SER A 246 3.53 4.84 -26.90
C SER A 246 4.94 4.31 -27.13
N THR A 247 5.71 4.22 -26.06
CA THR A 247 7.02 3.57 -26.01
C THR A 247 7.29 3.07 -24.60
N LEU A 248 8.13 2.05 -24.46
CA LEU A 248 8.62 1.61 -23.15
C LEU A 248 9.82 2.49 -22.77
N PRO A 249 9.70 3.37 -21.75
CA PRO A 249 10.77 4.28 -21.39
C PRO A 249 11.98 3.51 -20.88
N ALA A 250 13.18 4.03 -21.17
CA ALA A 250 14.40 3.60 -20.50
C ALA A 250 14.31 3.92 -19.00
N ARG A 251 15.14 3.28 -18.17
CA ARG A 251 15.20 3.42 -16.69
C ARG A 251 15.69 4.81 -16.22
N ASN A 252 15.10 5.89 -16.75
CA ASN A 252 15.43 7.27 -16.43
C ASN A 252 14.19 8.18 -16.64
N ARG A 253 14.07 9.23 -15.82
CA ARG A 253 12.94 10.16 -15.87
C ARG A 253 12.85 10.96 -17.18
N ALA A 254 13.98 11.28 -17.80
CA ALA A 254 14.02 12.04 -19.04
C ALA A 254 13.38 11.29 -20.22
N ALA A 255 13.34 9.95 -20.17
CA ALA A 255 12.72 9.10 -21.18
C ALA A 255 11.19 9.07 -21.09
N LEU A 256 10.59 9.77 -20.13
CA LEU A 256 9.15 9.93 -20.01
C LEU A 256 8.59 11.02 -20.91
N ASP A 257 9.43 11.98 -21.34
CA ASP A 257 8.99 13.11 -22.16
C ASP A 257 8.38 12.63 -23.48
N GLY A 258 7.11 12.98 -23.71
CA GLY A 258 6.36 12.59 -24.90
C GLY A 258 5.84 11.13 -24.87
N VAL A 259 6.00 10.42 -23.76
CA VAL A 259 5.34 9.13 -23.56
C VAL A 259 3.86 9.36 -23.34
N VAL A 260 3.02 8.56 -23.99
CA VAL A 260 1.58 8.54 -23.75
C VAL A 260 1.22 7.17 -23.23
N VAL A 261 0.38 7.14 -22.21
CA VAL A 261 -0.15 5.92 -21.64
C VAL A 261 -1.67 5.97 -21.69
N ALA A 262 -2.28 4.90 -22.18
CA ALA A 262 -3.72 4.76 -22.24
C ALA A 262 -4.13 3.37 -21.77
N GLY A 263 -5.37 3.25 -21.32
CA GLY A 263 -5.86 1.95 -20.89
C GLY A 263 -7.35 1.95 -20.69
N GLU A 264 -7.88 0.73 -20.64
CA GLU A 264 -9.23 0.41 -20.21
C GLU A 264 -9.09 -0.71 -19.19
N VAL A 265 -9.54 -0.46 -17.97
CA VAL A 265 -9.34 -1.37 -16.84
C VAL A 265 -10.64 -1.54 -16.06
N THR A 266 -10.97 -2.78 -15.69
CA THR A 266 -12.20 -3.11 -14.97
C THR A 266 -11.88 -3.68 -13.59
N PHE A 267 -12.58 -3.17 -12.58
CA PHE A 267 -12.46 -3.56 -11.18
C PHE A 267 -13.55 -4.57 -10.80
N ALA A 268 -13.32 -5.29 -9.71
CA ALA A 268 -14.24 -6.33 -9.21
C ALA A 268 -15.68 -5.83 -8.94
N ASP A 269 -15.85 -4.53 -8.68
CA ASP A 269 -17.17 -3.91 -8.45
C ASP A 269 -17.89 -3.51 -9.75
N GLY A 270 -17.36 -3.90 -10.92
CA GLY A 270 -17.91 -3.59 -12.24
C GLY A 270 -17.60 -2.17 -12.72
N LEU A 271 -16.79 -1.39 -11.98
CA LEU A 271 -16.29 -0.11 -12.47
C LEU A 271 -15.25 -0.34 -13.56
N THR A 272 -15.46 0.24 -14.74
CA THR A 272 -14.47 0.32 -15.82
C THR A 272 -13.96 1.75 -15.93
N ILE A 273 -12.64 1.92 -16.00
CA ILE A 273 -12.00 3.20 -16.19
C ILE A 273 -11.23 3.18 -17.51
N THR A 274 -11.60 4.07 -18.41
CA THR A 274 -10.88 4.33 -19.65
C THR A 274 -10.11 5.63 -19.51
N PHE A 275 -8.82 5.61 -19.80
CA PHE A 275 -7.96 6.77 -19.60
C PHE A 275 -6.92 6.93 -20.71
N THR A 276 -6.45 8.17 -20.88
CA THR A 276 -5.26 8.55 -21.64
C THR A 276 -4.52 9.61 -20.85
N ALA A 277 -3.21 9.46 -20.71
CA ALA A 277 -2.35 10.33 -19.92
C ALA A 277 -1.02 10.56 -20.67
N PRO A 278 -0.78 11.77 -21.21
CA PRO A 278 0.56 12.18 -21.65
C PRO A 278 1.45 12.43 -20.42
N LEU A 279 2.73 12.03 -20.51
CA LEU A 279 3.74 12.11 -19.44
C LEU A 279 4.77 13.23 -19.68
#